data_AF-A0A2V7VQD6-F1
#
_entry.id   AF-A0A2V7VQD6-F1
#
_cell.length_a   1.000
_cell.length_b   1.000
_cell.length_c   1.000
_cell.angle_alpha   90.00
_cell.angle_beta   90.00
_cell.angle_gamma   90.00
#
_symmetry.space_group_name_H-M   'P 1'
#
loop_
_entity.id
_entity.type
_entity.pdbx_description
1 polymer ?
#
loop_
_entity_poly.entity_id
_entity_poly.type
_entity_poly.pdbx_seq_one_letter_code
_entity_poly.pdbx_strand_id
1 'polypeptide(L)'
;MRPAAAVLVLLGLAGCATSSAFRAGEKAENRQDYDRAVLEYSKAVQQQPNNIHYRKGLERARLRAAEAHALNARRMATRGMYKEALDEYRLALDLNPSSPSLAVEMQETESRRQGGALGLTIDEMKDRAREKALPGLALGP
;
A
#
# COMPACT_ATOMS: atom_id res chain seq x y z
N MET A 1 46.11 7.28 57.32
CA MET A 1 44.72 7.58 56.91
C MET A 1 44.75 7.99 55.45
N ARG A 2 44.36 7.10 54.52
CA ARG A 2 44.36 7.38 53.07
C ARG A 2 42.90 7.59 52.67
N PRO A 3 42.46 8.78 52.25
CA PRO A 3 41.11 8.94 51.74
C PRO A 3 41.01 8.16 50.42
N ALA A 4 40.17 7.13 50.44
CA ALA A 4 39.85 6.29 49.30
C ALA A 4 39.26 7.15 48.18
N ALA A 5 39.87 7.07 47.01
CA ALA A 5 39.34 7.61 45.77
C ALA A 5 38.06 6.83 45.40
N ALA A 6 36.90 7.40 45.66
CA ALA A 6 35.64 6.90 45.14
C ALA A 6 35.41 7.54 43.76
N VAL A 7 36.01 6.95 42.72
CA VAL A 7 35.65 7.26 41.32
C VAL A 7 34.32 6.57 41.06
N LEU A 8 33.24 7.34 41.17
CA LEU A 8 31.87 6.89 40.90
C LEU A 8 31.69 6.85 39.37
N VAL A 9 32.13 5.74 38.77
CA VAL A 9 31.93 5.48 37.34
C VAL A 9 30.45 5.17 37.10
N LEU A 10 29.68 6.20 36.75
CA LEU A 10 28.34 6.08 36.16
C LEU A 10 28.47 5.63 34.70
N LEU A 11 28.93 4.39 34.50
CA LEU A 11 28.94 3.74 33.19
C LEU A 11 27.50 3.48 32.73
N GLY A 12 27.16 4.05 31.59
CA GLY A 12 25.80 4.29 31.12
C GLY A 12 24.98 3.04 30.84
N LEU A 13 23.73 3.09 31.31
CA LEU A 13 22.62 2.29 30.79
C LEU A 13 21.77 3.17 29.87
N ALA A 14 22.39 3.69 28.79
CA ALA A 14 21.64 4.12 27.62
C ALA A 14 21.24 2.88 26.81
N GLY A 15 20.55 1.94 27.44
CA GLY A 15 19.88 0.87 26.73
C GLY A 15 18.79 1.50 25.88
N CYS A 16 18.93 1.45 24.56
CA CYS A 16 17.87 1.87 23.64
C CYS A 16 16.58 1.16 24.06
N ALA A 17 15.66 1.88 24.67
CA ALA A 17 14.30 1.41 24.90
C ALA A 17 13.59 1.39 23.54
N THR A 18 14.02 0.48 22.66
CA THR A 18 13.37 0.20 21.39
C THR A 18 11.98 -0.33 21.72
N SER A 19 10.97 0.40 21.29
CA SER A 19 9.58 0.09 21.62
C SER A 19 9.21 -1.30 21.09
N SER A 20 8.31 -1.98 21.81
CA SER A 20 7.76 -3.25 21.36
C SER A 20 7.14 -3.13 19.96
N ALA A 21 6.51 -2.00 19.66
CA ALA A 21 5.97 -1.66 18.35
C ALA A 21 7.04 -1.61 17.26
N PHE A 22 8.21 -1.00 17.50
CA PHE A 22 9.27 -0.96 16.50
C PHE A 22 9.80 -2.37 16.18
N ARG A 23 10.04 -3.21 17.20
CA ARG A 23 10.48 -4.60 17.00
C ARG A 23 9.41 -5.43 16.27
N ALA A 24 8.14 -5.18 16.55
CA ALA A 24 7.04 -5.82 15.83
C ALA A 24 7.01 -5.39 14.34
N GLY A 25 7.29 -4.11 14.06
CA GLY A 25 7.48 -3.58 12.71
C GLY A 25 8.63 -4.27 11.96
N GLU A 26 9.80 -4.38 12.60
CA GLU A 26 10.96 -5.09 12.02
C GLU A 26 10.64 -6.56 11.72
N LYS A 27 9.94 -7.24 12.64
CA LYS A 27 9.52 -8.63 12.46
C LYS A 27 8.53 -8.81 11.31
N ALA A 28 7.57 -7.89 11.17
CA ALA A 28 6.62 -7.89 10.07
C ALA A 28 7.31 -7.61 8.73
N GLU A 29 8.21 -6.61 8.70
CA GLU A 29 9.01 -6.25 7.53
C GLU A 29 9.88 -7.44 7.06
N ASN A 30 10.53 -8.15 7.98
CA ASN A 30 11.31 -9.36 7.69
C ASN A 30 10.47 -10.52 7.13
N ARG A 31 9.17 -10.53 7.42
CA ARG A 31 8.20 -11.50 6.87
C ARG A 31 7.53 -11.00 5.59
N GLN A 32 7.94 -9.84 5.10
CA GLN A 32 7.33 -9.15 3.95
C GLN A 32 5.84 -8.81 4.16
N ASP A 33 5.39 -8.77 5.41
CA ASP A 33 4.07 -8.30 5.81
C ASP A 33 4.15 -6.77 5.98
N TYR A 34 4.21 -6.08 4.84
CA TYR A 34 4.50 -4.65 4.82
C TYR A 34 3.36 -3.80 5.38
N ASP A 35 2.11 -4.23 5.23
CA ASP A 35 0.95 -3.55 5.81
C ASP A 35 1.02 -3.59 7.33
N ARG A 36 1.36 -4.76 7.90
CA ARG A 36 1.58 -4.87 9.33
C ARG A 36 2.79 -4.07 9.78
N ALA A 37 3.85 -4.04 8.98
CA ALA A 37 5.03 -3.22 9.28
C ALA A 37 4.68 -1.72 9.34
N VAL A 38 3.90 -1.21 8.38
CA VAL A 38 3.39 0.18 8.38
C VAL A 38 2.59 0.46 9.66
N LEU A 39 1.68 -0.45 10.03
CA LEU A 39 0.88 -0.30 11.24
C LEU A 39 1.74 -0.22 12.51
N GLU A 40 2.69 -1.16 12.68
CA GLU A 40 3.51 -1.23 13.88
C GLU A 40 4.53 -0.10 13.97
N TYR A 41 5.18 0.27 12.86
CA TYR A 41 6.04 1.44 12.84
C TYR A 41 5.27 2.75 13.06
N SER A 42 4.02 2.85 12.58
CA SER A 42 3.17 4.01 12.86
C SER A 42 2.92 4.17 14.36
N LYS A 43 2.64 3.07 15.08
CA LYS A 43 2.52 3.10 16.55
C LYS A 43 3.83 3.53 17.22
N ALA A 44 4.98 3.03 16.73
CA ALA A 44 6.27 3.44 17.27
C ALA A 44 6.52 4.95 17.08
N VAL A 45 6.22 5.49 15.90
CA VAL A 45 6.30 6.94 15.61
C VAL A 45 5.33 7.73 16.47
N GLN A 46 4.10 7.26 16.69
CA GLN A 46 3.13 7.94 17.57
C GLN A 46 3.65 8.04 19.02
N GLN A 47 4.34 6.99 19.50
CA GLN A 47 4.93 6.99 20.85
C GLN A 47 6.14 7.93 20.97
N GLN A 48 6.99 7.99 19.93
CA GLN A 48 8.16 8.86 19.90
C GLN A 48 8.31 9.53 18.53
N PRO A 49 7.60 10.65 18.29
CA PRO A 49 7.55 11.30 16.97
C PRO A 49 8.90 11.80 16.48
N ASN A 50 9.80 12.18 17.40
CA ASN A 50 11.12 12.71 17.08
C ASN A 50 12.18 11.61 16.88
N ASN A 51 11.83 10.34 17.06
CA ASN A 51 12.78 9.23 16.87
C ASN A 51 13.00 8.96 15.38
N ILE A 52 14.20 9.30 14.90
CA ILE A 52 14.58 9.16 13.49
C ILE A 52 14.56 7.71 13.02
N HIS A 53 14.89 6.74 13.88
CA HIS A 53 14.87 5.32 13.50
C HIS A 53 13.44 4.84 13.22
N TYR A 54 12.48 5.26 14.04
CA TYR A 54 11.07 4.87 13.87
C TYR A 54 10.48 5.49 12.62
N ARG A 55 10.77 6.78 12.38
CA ARG A 55 10.35 7.48 11.16
C ARG A 55 10.91 6.83 9.90
N LYS A 56 12.22 6.52 9.90
CA LYS A 56 12.85 5.81 8.77
C LYS A 56 12.28 4.40 8.57
N GLY A 57 11.96 3.69 9.65
CA GLY A 57 11.28 2.39 9.57
C GLY A 57 9.93 2.49 8.89
N LEU A 58 9.10 3.44 9.35
CA LEU A 58 7.79 3.70 8.77
C LEU A 58 7.88 4.10 7.29
N GLU A 59 8.79 4.99 6.93
CA GLU A 59 9.01 5.42 5.55
C GLU A 59 9.35 4.23 4.64
N ARG A 60 10.33 3.40 5.03
CA ARG A 60 10.68 2.19 4.27
C ARG A 60 9.50 1.23 4.14
N ALA A 61 8.76 0.99 5.22
CA ALA A 61 7.61 0.09 5.19
C ALA A 61 6.51 0.61 4.24
N ARG A 62 6.25 1.93 4.24
CA ARG A 62 5.27 2.54 3.31
C ARG A 62 5.70 2.37 1.85
N LEU A 63 6.99 2.58 1.55
CA LEU A 63 7.50 2.38 0.19
C LEU A 63 7.32 0.92 -0.27
N ARG A 64 7.67 -0.06 0.57
CA ARG A 64 7.51 -1.48 0.24
C ARG A 64 6.05 -1.91 0.13
N ALA A 65 5.18 -1.40 1.00
CA ALA A 65 3.75 -1.65 0.92
C ALA A 65 3.17 -1.05 -0.37
N ALA A 66 3.55 0.17 -0.74
CA ALA A 66 3.14 0.80 -1.99
C ALA A 66 3.55 -0.03 -3.22
N GLU A 67 4.79 -0.54 -3.24
CA GLU A 67 5.27 -1.44 -4.31
C GLU A 67 4.48 -2.75 -4.37
N ALA A 68 4.14 -3.35 -3.23
CA ALA A 68 3.35 -4.56 -3.15
C ALA A 68 1.92 -4.36 -3.69
N HIS A 69 1.25 -3.28 -3.28
CA HIS A 69 -0.08 -2.92 -3.79
C HIS A 69 -0.04 -2.60 -5.29
N ALA A 70 0.97 -1.86 -5.76
CA ALA A 70 1.13 -1.60 -7.19
C ALA A 70 1.35 -2.88 -8.00
N LEU A 71 2.10 -3.86 -7.47
CA LEU A 71 2.25 -5.16 -8.11
C LEU A 71 0.92 -5.93 -8.18
N ASN A 72 0.13 -5.90 -7.11
CA ASN A 72 -1.21 -6.51 -7.08
C ASN A 72 -2.14 -5.82 -8.10
N ALA A 73 -2.13 -4.50 -8.14
CA ALA A 73 -2.88 -3.69 -9.09
C ALA A 73 -2.56 -4.08 -10.54
N ARG A 74 -1.27 -4.15 -10.89
CA ARG A 74 -0.81 -4.61 -12.22
C ARG A 74 -1.32 -6.01 -12.55
N ARG A 75 -1.26 -6.95 -11.60
CA ARG A 75 -1.77 -8.32 -11.78
C ARG A 75 -3.28 -8.39 -11.97
N MET A 76 -4.04 -7.52 -11.31
CA MET A 76 -5.49 -7.44 -11.47
C MET A 76 -5.85 -6.79 -12.82
N ALA A 77 -5.15 -5.73 -13.20
CA ALA A 77 -5.35 -5.03 -14.47
C ALA A 77 -5.09 -5.96 -15.67
N THR A 78 -4.06 -6.81 -15.63
CA THR A 78 -3.80 -7.79 -16.71
C THR A 78 -4.90 -8.86 -16.84
N ARG A 79 -5.69 -9.08 -15.78
CA ARG A 79 -6.86 -9.98 -15.78
C ARG A 79 -8.17 -9.26 -16.12
N GLY A 80 -8.12 -7.97 -16.45
CA GLY A 80 -9.31 -7.15 -16.71
C GLY A 80 -10.10 -6.76 -15.46
N MET A 81 -9.58 -7.06 -14.26
CA MET A 81 -10.17 -6.69 -12.97
C MET A 81 -9.84 -5.23 -12.66
N TYR A 82 -10.31 -4.31 -13.51
CA TYR A 82 -9.86 -2.92 -13.48
C TYR A 82 -10.33 -2.17 -12.23
N LYS A 83 -11.51 -2.50 -11.68
CA LYS A 83 -12.02 -1.82 -10.49
C LYS A 83 -11.13 -2.11 -9.28
N GLU A 84 -10.83 -3.38 -9.06
CA GLU A 84 -9.97 -3.87 -7.98
C GLU A 84 -8.53 -3.36 -8.18
N ALA A 85 -8.04 -3.35 -9.42
CA ALA A 85 -6.73 -2.79 -9.73
C ALA A 85 -6.63 -1.29 -9.35
N LEU A 86 -7.68 -0.51 -9.60
CA LEU A 86 -7.71 0.91 -9.23
C LEU A 86 -7.78 1.11 -7.71
N ASP A 87 -8.47 0.24 -6.98
CA ASP A 87 -8.48 0.29 -5.51
C ASP A 87 -7.08 0.01 -4.94
N GLU A 88 -6.36 -0.97 -5.48
CA GLU A 88 -4.96 -1.26 -5.11
C GLU A 88 -4.01 -0.10 -5.46
N TYR A 89 -4.17 0.54 -6.63
CA TYR A 89 -3.35 1.72 -6.97
C TYR A 89 -3.61 2.91 -6.05
N ARG A 90 -4.87 3.12 -5.61
CA ARG A 90 -5.19 4.18 -4.64
C ARG A 90 -4.47 3.94 -3.32
N LEU A 91 -4.49 2.70 -2.82
CA LEU A 91 -3.77 2.35 -1.61
C LEU A 91 -2.25 2.53 -1.77
N ALA A 92 -1.69 2.17 -2.93
CA ALA A 92 -0.29 2.42 -3.22
C ALA A 92 0.07 3.92 -3.21
N LEU A 93 -0.80 4.78 -3.76
CA LEU A 93 -0.64 6.24 -3.75
C LEU A 93 -0.82 6.85 -2.35
N ASP A 94 -1.73 6.33 -1.52
CA ASP A 94 -1.87 6.76 -0.12
C ASP A 94 -0.61 6.46 0.70
N LEU A 95 0.07 5.36 0.36
CA LEU A 95 1.33 4.96 0.98
C LEU A 95 2.52 5.75 0.44
N ASN A 96 2.57 6.03 -0.87
CA ASN A 96 3.63 6.80 -1.55
C ASN A 96 3.04 7.87 -2.51
N PRO A 97 2.56 9.01 -1.97
CA PRO A 97 1.86 10.02 -2.76
C PRO A 97 2.79 10.81 -3.70
N SER A 98 4.10 10.75 -3.46
CA SER A 98 5.10 11.41 -4.29
C SER A 98 5.50 10.60 -5.53
N SER A 99 4.92 9.42 -5.77
CA SER A 99 5.28 8.57 -6.91
C SER A 99 4.53 8.97 -8.19
N PRO A 100 5.20 9.58 -9.19
CA PRO A 100 4.54 9.94 -10.44
C PRO A 100 4.15 8.71 -11.26
N SER A 101 4.93 7.63 -11.17
CA SER A 101 4.67 6.39 -11.90
C SER A 101 3.36 5.74 -11.46
N LEU A 102 3.06 5.70 -10.16
CA LEU A 102 1.80 5.15 -9.67
C LEU A 102 0.59 5.92 -10.18
N ALA A 103 0.68 7.24 -10.25
CA ALA A 103 -0.39 8.08 -10.79
C ALA A 103 -0.63 7.81 -12.28
N VAL A 104 0.44 7.69 -13.07
CA VAL A 104 0.36 7.36 -14.51
C VAL A 104 -0.24 5.96 -14.71
N GLU A 105 0.25 4.96 -13.99
CA GLU A 105 -0.25 3.58 -14.10
C GLU A 105 -1.74 3.46 -13.72
N MET A 106 -2.17 4.19 -12.68
CA MET A 106 -3.58 4.26 -12.30
C MET A 106 -4.42 4.92 -13.41
N GLN A 107 -3.96 6.02 -13.98
CA GLN A 107 -4.63 6.72 -15.08
C GLN A 107 -4.75 5.83 -16.33
N GLU A 108 -3.69 5.11 -16.71
CA GLU A 108 -3.74 4.16 -17.82
C GLU A 108 -4.74 3.03 -17.55
N THR A 109 -4.78 2.51 -16.33
CA THR A 109 -5.72 1.46 -15.93
C THR A 109 -7.16 1.94 -16.03
N GLU A 110 -7.42 3.19 -15.63
CA GLU A 110 -8.71 3.83 -15.77
C GLU A 110 -9.09 4.03 -17.25
N SER A 111 -8.15 4.45 -18.10
CA SER A 111 -8.39 4.54 -19.56
C SER A 111 -8.70 3.18 -20.18
N ARG A 112 -8.03 2.09 -19.77
CA ARG A 112 -8.34 0.72 -20.23
C ARG A 112 -9.73 0.27 -19.79
N ARG A 113 -10.12 0.59 -18.55
CA ARG A 113 -11.46 0.33 -18.01
C ARG A 113 -12.53 1.04 -18.86
N GLN A 114 -12.29 2.31 -19.19
CA GLN A 114 -13.20 3.10 -20.01
C GLN A 114 -13.21 2.66 -21.47
N GLY A 115 -12.05 2.34 -22.06
CA GLY A 115 -11.96 1.83 -23.43
C GLY A 115 -12.71 0.52 -23.64
N GLY A 116 -12.67 -0.39 -22.65
CA GLY A 116 -13.52 -1.58 -22.64
C GLY A 116 -15.03 -1.28 -22.52
N ALA A 117 -15.39 -0.16 -21.89
CA ALA A 117 -16.79 0.29 -21.78
C ALA A 117 -17.27 1.05 -23.04
N LEU A 118 -16.39 1.84 -23.67
CA LEU A 118 -16.63 2.62 -24.89
C LEU A 118 -16.56 1.77 -26.17
N GLY A 119 -15.88 0.63 -26.11
CA GLY A 119 -15.85 -0.37 -27.19
C GLY A 119 -17.17 -1.11 -27.38
N LEU A 120 -18.14 -0.94 -26.48
CA LEU A 120 -19.53 -1.29 -26.73
C LEU A 120 -20.23 -0.02 -27.23
N THR A 121 -20.67 -0.02 -28.47
CA THR A 121 -21.53 1.06 -28.98
C THR A 121 -22.82 1.13 -28.16
N ILE A 122 -23.46 2.31 -28.11
CA ILE A 122 -24.76 2.47 -27.43
C ILE A 122 -25.78 1.44 -27.96
N ASP A 123 -25.68 1.10 -29.25
CA ASP A 123 -26.54 0.09 -29.87
C ASP A 123 -26.19 -1.33 -29.41
N GLU A 124 -24.92 -1.72 -29.33
CA GLU A 124 -24.52 -3.02 -28.76
C GLU A 124 -24.87 -3.15 -27.27
N MET A 125 -24.82 -2.06 -26.52
CA MET A 125 -25.28 -2.02 -25.13
C MET A 125 -26.80 -2.20 -25.02
N LYS A 126 -27.58 -1.56 -25.91
CA LYS A 126 -29.03 -1.74 -26.00
C LYS A 126 -29.39 -3.15 -26.44
N ASP A 127 -28.69 -3.71 -27.42
CA ASP A 127 -28.96 -5.05 -27.95
C ASP A 127 -28.65 -6.12 -26.91
N ARG A 128 -27.52 -6.04 -26.19
CA ARG A 128 -27.24 -6.93 -25.04
C ARG A 128 -28.27 -6.77 -23.93
N ALA A 129 -28.69 -5.55 -23.61
CA ALA A 129 -29.71 -5.31 -22.60
C ALA A 129 -31.06 -5.92 -23.02
N ARG A 130 -31.41 -5.82 -24.31
CA ARG A 130 -32.62 -6.38 -24.90
C ARG A 130 -32.59 -7.90 -24.95
N GLU A 131 -31.47 -8.49 -25.35
CA GLU A 131 -31.24 -9.94 -25.38
C GLU A 131 -31.31 -10.55 -23.98
N LYS A 132 -30.72 -9.88 -22.97
CA LYS A 132 -30.77 -10.34 -21.58
C LYS A 132 -32.17 -10.19 -20.95
N ALA A 133 -32.92 -9.16 -21.34
CA ALA A 133 -34.29 -8.94 -20.87
C ALA A 133 -35.32 -9.84 -21.55
N LEU A 134 -35.07 -10.23 -22.81
CA LEU A 134 -35.97 -11.01 -23.66
C LEU A 134 -35.18 -12.06 -24.45
N PRO A 135 -34.71 -13.13 -23.78
CA PRO A 135 -33.96 -14.19 -24.45
C PRO A 135 -34.81 -14.84 -25.56
N GLY A 136 -34.32 -14.80 -26.80
CA GLY A 136 -34.93 -15.48 -27.95
C GLY A 136 -35.84 -14.64 -28.86
N LEU A 137 -35.92 -13.32 -28.68
CA LEU A 137 -36.78 -12.44 -29.50
C LEU A 137 -36.05 -11.70 -30.65
N ALA A 138 -34.89 -12.19 -31.08
CA ALA A 138 -34.20 -11.66 -32.25
C ALA A 138 -34.88 -12.18 -33.53
N LEU A 139 -35.91 -11.47 -33.99
CA LEU A 139 -36.42 -11.65 -35.34
C LEU A 139 -35.38 -11.03 -36.30
N GLY A 140 -34.82 -11.87 -37.17
CA GLY A 140 -33.82 -11.50 -38.17
C GLY A 140 -34.32 -10.44 -39.18
N PRO A 141 -33.44 -9.99 -40.10
CA PRO A 141 -33.63 -8.79 -40.90
C PRO A 141 -34.93 -8.76 -41.72
#